data_AF-A0A524IVM8-F1
#
_entry.id   AF-A0A524IVM8-F1
#
_cell.length_a   1.000
_cell.length_b   1.000
_cell.length_c   1.000
_cell.angle_alpha   90.00
_cell.angle_beta   90.00
_cell.angle_gamma   90.00
#
_symmetry.space_group_name_H-M   'P 1'
#
loop_
_entity.id
_entity.type
_entity.pdbx_description
1 polymer ?
#
loop_
_entity_poly.entity_id
_entity_poly.type
_entity_poly.pdbx_seq_one_letter_code
_entity_poly.pdbx_strand_id
1 'polypeptide(L)'
;MKHVLIINITRMGDLIQMIPLLARLEEEFPGVAIDLIVEQEFAHVATLIPGIRQVFAFDFQELMDESRVCARDVVSLYQDLSNWAKPLLQVGYDRVVNLTFNRRSAFLVKYFGCADERGMTTAHDGSFLVKNSWMKYFLDFQVYRHLNRFNIVDLYALGGSGPGSFHPIELFVTNDLCDWARIYLHHSGRPKHWVAVQVGASDPMKAWRPEYFGQLMAHLSQERDVGFVLIGTKKEEPAVKEALQAYRQAVGKGVLCEAVGKTSVPEVVALLQQCQLMVTNDTGPMHMAVGVKTPVVNMSVGHVDFRETGPFGPGHWVVQPDITCGPCGFDKVCPHHACKDHIIPQEIAALCLHVLGEGTLPKFSSKIRVYEGTIDKDQLGTFVLRSGHEPDLSTWYGAYWRRYWYEMFTGRYSKISVPTNVPPNHSEVVGLWPQFFSQVDVLCQQAEEVRSLCRKQPVPVLKLKKAQHQLKEQTLAMKELVRSSYAFGPLAVAFIRETFNLEGQTLIGMTEEYVMASHAFRTRAKLTFRQLSQNSPEPIRRELYAGSIG
;
A
#
# COMPACT_ATOMS: atom_id res chain seq x y z
N MET A 1 5.26 27.58 -13.77
CA MET A 1 5.27 26.11 -13.80
C MET A 1 5.51 25.64 -12.38
N LYS A 2 4.72 24.69 -11.86
CA LYS A 2 4.97 24.12 -10.53
C LYS A 2 6.05 23.03 -10.63
N HIS A 3 6.91 22.95 -9.63
CA HIS A 3 7.94 21.91 -9.52
C HIS A 3 7.64 21.00 -8.32
N VAL A 4 7.56 19.69 -8.57
CA VAL A 4 7.28 18.68 -7.54
C VAL A 4 8.41 17.66 -7.50
N LEU A 5 8.95 17.42 -6.31
CA LEU A 5 9.90 16.35 -6.07
C LEU A 5 9.18 15.16 -5.44
N ILE A 6 9.34 13.97 -6.03
CA ILE A 6 8.91 12.72 -5.44
C ILE A 6 10.14 11.98 -4.92
N ILE A 7 10.11 11.52 -3.67
CA ILE A 7 11.14 10.68 -3.06
C ILE A 7 10.58 9.26 -2.96
N ASN A 8 11.10 8.36 -3.80
CA ASN A 8 10.73 6.95 -3.76
C ASN A 8 11.99 6.07 -3.86
N ILE A 9 12.65 5.86 -2.72
CA ILE A 9 13.86 5.04 -2.58
C ILE A 9 13.51 3.61 -2.10
N THR A 10 12.34 3.11 -2.51
CA THR A 10 11.83 1.79 -2.15
C THR A 10 12.01 0.81 -3.30
N ARG A 11 11.23 -0.28 -3.35
CA ARG A 11 11.42 -1.36 -4.32
C ARG A 11 10.75 -1.01 -5.64
N MET A 12 11.14 -1.73 -6.70
CA MET A 12 10.56 -1.63 -8.04
C MET A 12 9.02 -1.62 -8.10
N GLY A 13 8.33 -2.43 -7.28
CA GLY A 13 6.86 -2.46 -7.26
C GLY A 13 6.25 -1.14 -6.81
N ASP A 14 6.80 -0.54 -5.76
CA ASP A 14 6.34 0.73 -5.20
C ASP A 14 6.56 1.90 -6.18
N LEU A 15 7.65 1.85 -6.99
CA LEU A 15 7.90 2.81 -8.07
C LEU A 15 6.84 2.74 -9.17
N ILE A 16 6.37 1.55 -9.53
CA ILE A 16 5.31 1.41 -10.53
C ILE A 16 3.95 1.80 -9.93
N GLN A 17 3.72 1.49 -8.66
CA GLN A 17 2.46 1.82 -7.98
C GLN A 17 2.25 3.32 -7.76
N MET A 18 3.30 4.15 -7.79
CA MET A 18 3.15 5.60 -7.69
C MET A 18 2.69 6.27 -8.99
N ILE A 19 2.65 5.58 -10.14
CA ILE A 19 2.40 6.22 -11.45
C ILE A 19 1.10 7.05 -11.47
N PRO A 20 -0.03 6.60 -10.91
CA PRO A 20 -1.25 7.41 -10.88
C PRO A 20 -1.14 8.73 -10.10
N LEU A 21 -0.16 8.87 -9.19
CA LEU A 21 0.15 10.16 -8.56
C LEU A 21 0.66 11.18 -9.58
N LEU A 22 1.39 10.77 -10.62
CA LEU A 22 1.89 11.70 -11.64
C LEU A 22 0.75 12.37 -12.40
N ALA A 23 -0.23 11.56 -12.83
CA ALA A 23 -1.43 12.07 -13.50
C ALA A 23 -2.27 12.97 -12.58
N ARG A 24 -2.34 12.64 -11.29
CA ARG A 24 -3.01 13.47 -10.27
C ARG A 24 -2.34 14.83 -10.07
N LEU A 25 -1.01 14.85 -10.04
CA LEU A 25 -0.26 16.10 -9.94
C LEU A 25 -0.46 16.97 -11.18
N GLU A 26 -0.56 16.37 -12.36
CA GLU A 26 -0.90 17.08 -13.60
C GLU A 26 -2.35 17.63 -13.59
N GLU A 27 -3.31 16.90 -13.01
CA GLU A 27 -4.68 17.40 -12.79
C GLU A 27 -4.71 18.58 -11.79
N GLU A 28 -3.96 18.49 -10.69
CA GLU A 28 -3.89 19.54 -9.67
C GLU A 28 -3.12 20.76 -10.17
N PHE A 29 -2.03 20.53 -10.91
CA PHE A 29 -1.11 21.54 -11.42
C PHE A 29 -0.81 21.29 -12.91
N PRO A 30 -1.63 21.79 -13.84
CA PRO A 30 -1.40 21.60 -15.27
C PRO A 30 -0.01 22.08 -15.71
N GLY A 31 0.72 21.21 -16.42
CA GLY A 31 2.10 21.42 -16.86
C GLY A 31 3.12 21.29 -15.75
N VAL A 32 2.89 20.47 -14.72
CA VAL A 32 3.81 20.31 -13.59
C VAL A 32 5.12 19.65 -14.03
N ALA A 33 6.24 20.18 -13.55
CA ALA A 33 7.55 19.57 -13.69
C ALA A 33 7.78 18.61 -12.51
N ILE A 34 7.79 17.30 -12.79
CA ILE A 34 7.96 16.28 -11.75
C ILE A 34 9.36 15.69 -11.82
N ASP A 35 10.09 15.78 -10.72
CA ASP A 35 11.38 15.12 -10.53
C ASP A 35 11.24 13.95 -9.56
N LEU A 36 12.07 12.93 -9.77
CA LEU A 36 12.00 11.69 -9.00
C LEU A 36 13.38 11.32 -8.45
N ILE A 37 13.47 11.09 -7.13
CA ILE A 37 14.61 10.44 -6.49
C ILE A 37 14.33 8.95 -6.35
N VAL A 38 15.28 8.12 -6.80
CA VAL A 38 15.23 6.66 -6.70
C VAL A 38 16.54 6.08 -6.17
N GLU A 39 16.48 4.85 -5.63
CA GLU A 39 17.65 4.02 -5.40
C GLU A 39 18.32 3.65 -6.73
N GLN A 40 19.66 3.67 -6.79
CA GLN A 40 20.43 3.48 -8.01
C GLN A 40 20.10 2.15 -8.72
N GLU A 41 19.88 1.09 -7.94
CA GLU A 41 19.49 -0.23 -8.44
C GLU A 41 18.22 -0.18 -9.29
N PHE A 42 17.28 0.73 -9.00
CA PHE A 42 15.98 0.81 -9.69
C PHE A 42 15.88 1.96 -10.71
N ALA A 43 16.98 2.64 -11.04
CA ALA A 43 16.99 3.75 -12.00
C ALA A 43 16.45 3.35 -13.39
N HIS A 44 16.72 2.12 -13.83
CA HIS A 44 16.24 1.57 -15.09
C HIS A 44 14.71 1.31 -15.12
N VAL A 45 14.07 1.21 -13.96
CA VAL A 45 12.59 1.11 -13.88
C VAL A 45 11.98 2.48 -14.18
N ALA A 46 12.61 3.54 -13.67
CA ALA A 46 12.13 4.91 -13.84
C ALA A 46 12.11 5.36 -15.32
N THR A 47 12.96 4.78 -16.19
CA THR A 47 12.94 5.08 -17.63
C THR A 47 11.67 4.58 -18.34
N LEU A 48 10.90 3.69 -17.70
CA LEU A 48 9.64 3.16 -18.22
C LEU A 48 8.43 4.00 -17.75
N ILE A 49 8.64 4.96 -16.85
CA ILE A 49 7.58 5.76 -16.24
C ILE A 49 7.42 7.07 -17.04
N PRO A 50 6.26 7.29 -17.68
CA PRO A 50 6.01 8.54 -18.40
C PRO A 50 5.77 9.72 -17.43
N GLY A 51 5.94 10.94 -17.93
CA GLY A 51 5.59 12.16 -17.18
C GLY A 51 6.63 12.62 -16.14
N ILE A 52 7.76 11.93 -16.02
CA ILE A 52 8.90 12.38 -15.21
C ILE A 52 9.78 13.29 -16.05
N ARG A 53 10.09 14.49 -15.53
CA ARG A 53 11.02 15.44 -16.13
C ARG A 53 12.47 14.96 -15.97
N GLN A 54 12.85 14.60 -14.75
CA GLN A 54 14.21 14.17 -14.44
C GLN A 54 14.23 13.12 -13.33
N VAL A 55 15.04 12.08 -13.54
CA VAL A 55 15.31 11.03 -12.54
C VAL A 55 16.68 11.30 -11.92
N PHE A 56 16.72 11.34 -10.59
CA PHE A 56 17.92 11.47 -9.78
C PHE A 56 18.15 10.18 -9.02
N ALA A 57 19.06 9.36 -9.54
CA ALA A 57 19.45 8.10 -8.91
C ALA A 57 20.65 8.34 -7.98
N PHE A 58 20.68 7.62 -6.86
CA PHE A 58 21.79 7.63 -5.90
C PHE A 58 21.86 6.29 -5.19
N ASP A 59 23.06 5.83 -4.87
CA ASP A 59 23.27 4.58 -4.13
C ASP A 59 23.16 4.83 -2.62
N PHE A 60 21.93 4.78 -2.10
CA PHE A 60 21.69 5.01 -0.67
C PHE A 60 22.08 3.79 0.17
N GLN A 61 22.27 2.64 -0.45
CA GLN A 61 22.69 1.42 0.24
C GLN A 61 24.19 1.45 0.48
N GLU A 62 25.00 1.75 -0.54
CA GLU A 62 26.45 1.92 -0.45
C GLU A 62 26.81 3.01 0.56
N LEU A 63 26.17 4.19 0.48
CA LEU A 63 26.38 5.28 1.44
C LEU A 63 26.21 4.81 2.90
N MET A 64 25.20 3.97 3.16
CA MET A 64 24.92 3.44 4.48
C MET A 64 25.91 2.36 4.90
N ASP A 65 26.31 1.48 3.99
CA ASP A 65 27.25 0.42 4.28
C ASP A 65 28.63 1.01 4.59
N GLU A 66 29.09 1.98 3.81
CA GLU A 66 30.34 2.71 4.07
C GLU A 66 30.32 3.49 5.39
N SER A 67 29.18 4.11 5.74
CA SER A 67 28.99 4.75 7.04
C SER A 67 29.07 3.75 8.19
N ARG A 68 28.47 2.56 8.03
CA ARG A 68 28.44 1.50 9.06
C ARG A 68 29.80 0.89 9.29
N VAL A 69 30.58 0.67 8.23
CA VAL A 69 31.94 0.11 8.34
C VAL A 69 33.00 1.18 8.62
N CYS A 70 32.59 2.46 8.77
CA CYS A 70 33.49 3.61 8.91
C CYS A 70 34.57 3.64 7.82
N ALA A 71 34.25 3.15 6.60
CA ALA A 71 35.21 3.07 5.50
C ALA A 71 35.62 4.47 5.02
N ARG A 72 34.71 5.43 5.18
CA ARG A 72 34.92 6.85 4.89
C ARG A 72 34.49 7.68 6.09
N ASP A 73 35.15 8.82 6.29
CA ASP A 73 34.75 9.72 7.36
C ASP A 73 33.37 10.33 7.05
N VAL A 74 32.66 10.68 8.11
CA VAL A 74 31.28 11.19 8.02
C VAL A 74 31.20 12.46 7.17
N VAL A 75 32.23 13.32 7.19
CA VAL A 75 32.21 14.58 6.41
C VAL A 75 32.25 14.28 4.92
N SER A 76 33.07 13.34 4.48
CA SER A 76 33.12 12.89 3.09
C SER A 76 31.76 12.36 2.61
N LEU A 77 31.08 11.55 3.42
CA LEU A 77 29.75 11.03 3.09
C LEU A 77 28.69 12.16 2.96
N TYR A 78 28.75 13.17 3.84
CA TYR A 78 27.90 14.36 3.72
C TYR A 78 28.22 15.21 2.49
N GLN A 79 29.49 15.32 2.12
CA GLN A 79 29.92 16.05 0.93
C GLN A 79 29.40 15.37 -0.34
N ASP A 80 29.48 14.05 -0.42
CA ASP A 80 28.95 13.29 -1.56
C ASP A 80 27.45 13.52 -1.73
N LEU A 81 26.69 13.35 -0.65
CA LEU A 81 25.23 13.58 -0.67
C LEU A 81 24.91 15.04 -1.02
N SER A 82 25.65 16.01 -0.48
CA SER A 82 25.45 17.44 -0.77
C SER A 82 25.79 17.78 -2.22
N ASN A 83 26.86 17.20 -2.76
CA ASN A 83 27.26 17.41 -4.15
C ASN A 83 26.23 16.81 -5.12
N TRP A 84 25.74 15.61 -4.83
CA TRP A 84 24.65 14.97 -5.59
C TRP A 84 23.34 15.76 -5.49
N ALA A 85 23.00 16.28 -4.31
CA ALA A 85 21.76 17.02 -4.08
C ALA A 85 21.79 18.46 -4.61
N LYS A 86 22.98 19.02 -4.87
CA LYS A 86 23.16 20.40 -5.34
C LYS A 86 22.30 20.79 -6.55
N PRO A 87 22.23 20.02 -7.66
CA PRO A 87 21.33 20.34 -8.77
C PRO A 87 19.85 20.32 -8.38
N LEU A 88 19.44 19.47 -7.43
CA LEU A 88 18.05 19.41 -6.96
C LEU A 88 17.68 20.66 -6.15
N LEU A 89 18.59 21.14 -5.30
CA LEU A 89 18.39 22.36 -4.51
C LEU A 89 18.19 23.61 -5.39
N GLN A 90 18.81 23.65 -6.56
CA GLN A 90 18.70 24.78 -7.49
C GLN A 90 17.34 24.88 -8.19
N VAL A 91 16.52 23.81 -8.16
CA VAL A 91 15.20 23.79 -8.82
C VAL A 91 14.18 24.63 -8.05
N GLY A 92 14.19 24.57 -6.71
CA GLY A 92 13.20 25.24 -5.87
C GLY A 92 11.81 24.60 -5.95
N TYR A 93 11.60 23.47 -5.27
CA TYR A 93 10.36 22.71 -5.32
C TYR A 93 9.20 23.37 -4.57
N ASP A 94 8.03 23.40 -5.21
CA ASP A 94 6.77 23.84 -4.61
C ASP A 94 6.15 22.78 -3.70
N ARG A 95 6.45 21.50 -3.94
CA ARG A 95 6.02 20.36 -3.11
C ARG A 95 7.08 19.27 -3.10
N VAL A 96 7.28 18.66 -1.93
CA VAL A 96 8.06 17.42 -1.77
C VAL A 96 7.15 16.31 -1.27
N VAL A 97 6.99 15.26 -2.08
CA VAL A 97 6.22 14.07 -1.73
C VAL A 97 7.15 12.91 -1.41
N ASN A 98 7.29 12.59 -0.14
CA ASN A 98 8.06 11.43 0.30
C ASN A 98 7.17 10.19 0.45
N LEU A 99 7.30 9.26 -0.50
CA LEU A 99 6.60 7.96 -0.49
C LEU A 99 7.39 6.89 0.27
N THR A 100 8.59 7.23 0.75
CA THR A 100 9.46 6.34 1.52
C THR A 100 9.34 6.65 3.01
N PHE A 101 8.80 5.71 3.77
CA PHE A 101 8.58 5.87 5.21
C PHE A 101 9.75 5.34 6.04
N ASN A 102 10.94 5.89 5.80
CA ASN A 102 12.11 5.62 6.64
C ASN A 102 12.84 6.90 7.03
N ARG A 103 13.73 6.77 8.02
CA ARG A 103 14.48 7.91 8.59
C ARG A 103 15.35 8.62 7.55
N ARG A 104 15.96 7.88 6.62
CA ARG A 104 16.89 8.42 5.60
C ARG A 104 16.17 9.39 4.67
N SER A 105 15.03 8.97 4.12
CA SER A 105 14.19 9.81 3.27
C SER A 105 13.60 11.00 4.01
N ALA A 106 13.26 10.87 5.29
CA ALA A 106 12.72 11.96 6.09
C ALA A 106 13.71 13.13 6.24
N PHE A 107 15.00 12.85 6.42
CA PHE A 107 16.05 13.87 6.42
C PHE A 107 16.20 14.57 5.07
N LEU A 108 16.08 13.83 3.96
CA LEU A 108 16.14 14.42 2.61
C LEU A 108 15.02 15.44 2.39
N VAL A 109 13.80 15.18 2.88
CA VAL A 109 12.68 16.14 2.74
C VAL A 109 13.05 17.52 3.29
N LYS A 110 13.58 17.57 4.52
CA LYS A 110 13.99 18.85 5.14
C LYS A 110 15.17 19.50 4.45
N TYR A 111 16.07 18.72 3.86
CA TYR A 111 17.20 19.24 3.11
C TYR A 111 16.77 20.12 1.92
N PHE A 112 15.62 19.82 1.30
CA PHE A 112 15.09 20.60 0.16
C PHE A 112 14.33 21.88 0.55
N GLY A 113 14.02 22.09 1.84
CA GLY A 113 13.45 23.36 2.33
C GLY A 113 12.10 23.76 1.72
N CYS A 114 11.20 22.80 1.50
CA CYS A 114 9.88 23.05 0.90
C CYS A 114 8.79 23.29 1.97
N ALA A 115 7.82 24.17 1.69
CA ALA A 115 6.71 24.43 2.59
C ALA A 115 5.63 23.32 2.55
N ASP A 116 5.30 22.80 1.35
CA ASP A 116 4.34 21.70 1.17
C ASP A 116 5.09 20.35 1.19
N GLU A 117 5.32 19.85 2.40
CA GLU A 117 5.89 18.53 2.64
C GLU A 117 4.77 17.51 2.81
N ARG A 118 4.89 16.37 2.13
CA ARG A 118 3.94 15.25 2.24
C ARG A 118 4.68 13.95 2.51
N GLY A 119 4.13 13.12 3.38
CA GLY A 119 4.80 11.88 3.81
C GLY A 119 5.72 12.09 5.00
N MET A 120 6.67 11.17 5.21
CA MET A 120 7.56 11.20 6.36
C MET A 120 8.59 12.34 6.23
N THR A 121 8.75 13.17 7.27
CA THR A 121 9.69 14.29 7.37
C THR A 121 10.31 14.35 8.77
N THR A 122 11.18 15.31 9.02
CA THR A 122 11.88 15.48 10.30
C THR A 122 11.46 16.80 10.96
N ALA A 123 11.17 16.78 12.26
CA ALA A 123 10.89 17.97 13.08
C ALA A 123 12.17 18.77 13.37
N HIS A 124 12.04 19.96 13.96
CA HIS A 124 13.20 20.79 14.33
C HIS A 124 14.14 20.12 15.34
N ASP A 125 13.63 19.24 16.21
CA ASP A 125 14.42 18.52 17.21
C ASP A 125 15.02 17.20 16.68
N GLY A 126 14.86 16.91 15.38
CA GLY A 126 15.32 15.67 14.76
C GLY A 126 14.38 14.48 14.93
N SER A 127 13.24 14.64 15.62
CA SER A 127 12.19 13.61 15.67
C SER A 127 11.49 13.47 14.32
N PHE A 128 10.76 12.37 14.11
CA PHE A 128 10.12 12.10 12.82
C PHE A 128 8.64 12.42 12.86
N LEU A 129 8.18 13.05 11.79
CA LEU A 129 6.80 13.41 11.55
C LEU A 129 6.33 12.79 10.24
N VAL A 130 5.03 12.80 10.04
CA VAL A 130 4.32 12.33 8.86
C VAL A 130 3.29 13.38 8.53
N LYS A 131 3.53 14.10 7.44
CA LYS A 131 2.64 15.13 6.92
C LYS A 131 1.61 14.49 5.99
N ASN A 132 0.43 15.10 5.91
CA ASN A 132 -0.76 14.62 5.19
C ASN A 132 -1.48 13.41 5.85
N SER A 133 -2.81 13.46 5.93
CA SER A 133 -3.63 12.45 6.61
C SER A 133 -3.64 11.08 5.93
N TRP A 134 -3.55 11.02 4.60
CA TRP A 134 -3.45 9.74 3.87
C TRP A 134 -2.10 9.05 4.12
N MET A 135 -1.03 9.82 4.27
CA MET A 135 0.28 9.28 4.62
C MET A 135 0.34 8.80 6.07
N LYS A 136 -0.39 9.45 6.99
CA LYS A 136 -0.59 8.94 8.36
C LYS A 136 -1.38 7.62 8.34
N TYR A 137 -2.49 7.58 7.59
CA TYR A 137 -3.30 6.38 7.41
C TYR A 137 -2.48 5.20 6.87
N PHE A 138 -1.58 5.46 5.92
CA PHE A 138 -0.67 4.44 5.37
C PHE A 138 0.12 3.69 6.47
N LEU A 139 0.53 4.39 7.52
CA LEU A 139 1.25 3.79 8.64
C LEU A 139 0.34 3.14 9.69
N ASP A 140 -0.94 3.52 9.71
CA ASP A 140 -1.88 3.14 10.77
C ASP A 140 -2.74 1.93 10.38
N PHE A 141 -3.07 1.78 9.08
CA PHE A 141 -3.93 0.69 8.63
C PHE A 141 -3.31 -0.69 8.89
N GLN A 142 -1.98 -0.78 9.06
CA GLN A 142 -1.26 -2.01 9.38
C GLN A 142 -1.71 -2.67 10.69
N VAL A 143 -2.33 -1.90 11.60
CA VAL A 143 -2.92 -2.44 12.84
C VAL A 143 -4.26 -3.16 12.56
N TYR A 144 -5.04 -2.65 11.61
CA TYR A 144 -6.37 -3.15 11.24
C TYR A 144 -6.48 -3.47 9.74
N ARG A 145 -5.50 -4.24 9.22
CA ARG A 145 -5.36 -4.54 7.78
C ARG A 145 -6.63 -5.08 7.13
N HIS A 146 -7.31 -5.98 7.82
CA HIS A 146 -8.59 -6.58 7.40
C HIS A 146 -9.72 -5.56 7.17
N LEU A 147 -9.61 -4.34 7.71
CA LEU A 147 -10.55 -3.24 7.50
C LEU A 147 -10.10 -2.25 6.42
N ASN A 148 -8.84 -2.31 5.98
CA ASN A 148 -8.34 -1.44 4.91
C ASN A 148 -9.10 -1.73 3.61
N ARG A 149 -9.44 -0.68 2.86
CA ARG A 149 -10.08 -0.78 1.54
C ARG A 149 -9.45 0.19 0.54
N PHE A 150 -8.25 0.68 0.83
CA PHE A 150 -7.47 1.53 -0.06
C PHE A 150 -6.22 0.80 -0.52
N ASN A 151 -6.06 0.72 -1.83
CA ASN A 151 -4.81 0.24 -2.43
C ASN A 151 -3.72 1.29 -2.24
N ILE A 152 -2.47 0.86 -2.10
CA ILE A 152 -1.32 1.76 -1.94
C ILE A 152 -1.20 2.77 -3.10
N VAL A 153 -1.59 2.37 -4.30
CA VAL A 153 -1.65 3.24 -5.49
C VAL A 153 -2.54 4.46 -5.24
N ASP A 154 -3.74 4.23 -4.68
CA ASP A 154 -4.66 5.31 -4.32
C ASP A 154 -4.12 6.13 -3.15
N LEU A 155 -3.48 5.49 -2.16
CA LEU A 155 -2.89 6.22 -1.02
C LEU A 155 -1.77 7.16 -1.46
N TYR A 156 -0.93 6.74 -2.42
CA TYR A 156 0.10 7.58 -3.01
C TYR A 156 -0.51 8.76 -3.78
N ALA A 157 -1.53 8.52 -4.61
CA ALA A 157 -2.25 9.56 -5.34
C ALA A 157 -2.94 10.58 -4.41
N LEU A 158 -3.72 10.09 -3.44
CA LEU A 158 -4.47 10.89 -2.48
C LEU A 158 -3.55 11.66 -1.53
N GLY A 159 -2.46 11.02 -1.09
CA GLY A 159 -1.48 11.62 -0.19
C GLY A 159 -0.59 12.63 -0.89
N GLY A 160 -0.06 12.31 -2.08
CA GLY A 160 0.87 13.17 -2.82
C GLY A 160 0.19 14.35 -3.53
N SER A 161 -1.08 14.20 -3.92
CA SER A 161 -1.86 15.24 -4.59
C SER A 161 -3.23 15.46 -3.94
N GLY A 162 -4.19 14.55 -4.15
CA GLY A 162 -5.54 14.69 -3.64
C GLY A 162 -6.56 13.84 -4.41
N PRO A 163 -7.86 14.01 -4.16
CA PRO A 163 -8.93 13.26 -4.85
C PRO A 163 -9.21 13.78 -6.27
N GLY A 164 -9.39 12.88 -7.24
CA GLY A 164 -9.71 13.19 -8.65
C GLY A 164 -10.21 11.98 -9.47
N SER A 165 -10.06 11.99 -10.80
CA SER A 165 -10.43 10.94 -11.77
C SER A 165 -9.57 9.66 -11.71
N PHE A 166 -10.09 8.46 -11.89
CA PHE A 166 -9.25 7.26 -11.84
C PHE A 166 -8.17 7.30 -12.95
N HIS A 167 -6.92 6.97 -12.61
CA HIS A 167 -5.83 6.83 -13.57
C HIS A 167 -5.20 5.44 -13.46
N PRO A 168 -5.10 4.68 -14.57
CA PRO A 168 -4.43 3.39 -14.56
C PRO A 168 -2.92 3.54 -14.36
N ILE A 169 -2.28 2.46 -13.95
CA ILE A 169 -0.82 2.35 -14.05
C ILE A 169 -0.51 2.15 -15.54
N GLU A 170 0.34 3.00 -16.12
CA GLU A 170 0.77 2.88 -17.52
C GLU A 170 2.30 2.98 -17.61
N LEU A 171 2.90 1.96 -18.24
CA LEU A 171 4.33 1.91 -18.53
C LEU A 171 4.56 2.13 -20.02
N PHE A 172 5.65 2.83 -20.34
CA PHE A 172 6.10 3.05 -21.70
C PHE A 172 7.14 2.01 -22.11
N VAL A 173 6.93 1.39 -23.27
CA VAL A 173 7.83 0.42 -23.90
C VAL A 173 8.18 0.92 -25.30
N THR A 174 9.47 0.90 -25.65
CA THR A 174 9.94 1.34 -26.97
C THR A 174 9.61 0.29 -28.04
N ASN A 175 9.50 0.73 -29.30
CA ASN A 175 9.25 -0.19 -30.42
C ASN A 175 10.33 -1.28 -30.56
N ASP A 176 11.60 -0.93 -30.34
CA ASP A 176 12.72 -1.88 -30.40
C ASP A 176 12.60 -2.99 -29.35
N LEU A 177 12.16 -2.64 -28.12
CA LEU A 177 11.92 -3.63 -27.07
C LEU A 177 10.71 -4.52 -27.40
N CYS A 178 9.64 -3.95 -27.96
CA CYS A 178 8.48 -4.71 -28.43
C CYS A 178 8.87 -5.72 -29.53
N ASP A 179 9.69 -5.31 -30.49
CA ASP A 179 10.15 -6.18 -31.58
C ASP A 179 11.09 -7.27 -31.07
N TRP A 180 12.01 -6.93 -30.17
CA TRP A 180 12.84 -7.90 -29.47
C TRP A 180 11.98 -8.93 -28.74
N ALA A 181 10.96 -8.51 -27.97
CA ALA A 181 10.11 -9.41 -27.20
C ALA A 181 9.34 -10.38 -28.11
N ARG A 182 8.82 -9.88 -29.25
CA ARG A 182 8.14 -10.72 -30.25
C ARG A 182 9.07 -11.77 -30.84
N ILE A 183 10.29 -11.37 -31.22
CA ILE A 183 11.31 -12.29 -31.75
C ILE A 183 11.69 -13.33 -30.68
N TYR A 184 11.93 -12.89 -29.45
CA TYR A 184 12.29 -13.74 -28.32
C TYR A 184 11.24 -14.84 -28.07
N LEU A 185 9.96 -14.48 -28.05
CA LEU A 185 8.86 -15.44 -27.90
C LEU A 185 8.76 -16.36 -29.12
N HIS A 186 8.82 -15.81 -30.33
CA HIS A 186 8.68 -16.58 -31.58
C HIS A 186 9.78 -17.62 -31.79
N HIS A 187 10.97 -17.43 -31.22
CA HIS A 187 12.03 -18.45 -31.22
C HIS A 187 11.63 -19.73 -30.48
N SER A 188 10.77 -19.62 -29.47
CA SER A 188 10.28 -20.79 -28.71
C SER A 188 9.07 -21.44 -29.39
N GLY A 189 8.23 -20.64 -30.06
CA GLY A 189 7.05 -21.13 -30.78
C GLY A 189 6.04 -20.02 -31.05
N ARG A 190 4.90 -20.39 -31.63
CA ARG A 190 3.81 -19.45 -31.98
C ARG A 190 2.46 -19.99 -31.54
N PRO A 191 2.22 -20.17 -30.22
CA PRO A 191 0.91 -20.54 -29.70
C PRO A 191 -0.12 -19.44 -29.99
N LYS A 192 -1.41 -19.77 -29.93
CA LYS A 192 -2.48 -18.76 -30.01
C LYS A 192 -2.35 -17.68 -28.94
N HIS A 193 -2.05 -18.06 -27.70
CA HIS A 193 -1.88 -17.14 -26.58
C HIS A 193 -0.58 -17.40 -25.81
N TRP A 194 0.10 -16.33 -25.42
CA TRP A 194 1.21 -16.37 -24.46
C TRP A 194 0.71 -16.02 -23.05
N VAL A 195 1.05 -16.88 -22.09
CA VAL A 195 0.79 -16.67 -20.66
C VAL A 195 2.11 -16.47 -19.94
N ALA A 196 2.30 -15.31 -19.31
CA ALA A 196 3.44 -15.07 -18.45
C ALA A 196 3.25 -15.75 -17.09
N VAL A 197 4.30 -16.36 -16.57
CA VAL A 197 4.25 -17.03 -15.28
C VAL A 197 5.45 -16.63 -14.44
N GLN A 198 5.18 -16.03 -13.28
CA GLN A 198 6.18 -15.73 -12.26
C GLN A 198 5.91 -16.65 -11.06
N VAL A 199 6.72 -17.71 -10.96
CA VAL A 199 6.56 -18.79 -9.98
C VAL A 199 7.06 -18.37 -8.58
N GLY A 200 8.18 -17.65 -8.55
CA GLY A 200 8.85 -17.25 -7.31
C GLY A 200 8.28 -15.98 -6.68
N ALA A 201 8.80 -15.65 -5.50
CA ALA A 201 8.64 -14.36 -4.84
C ALA A 201 9.87 -14.07 -3.97
N SER A 202 10.08 -12.79 -3.64
CA SER A 202 11.18 -12.35 -2.76
C SER A 202 11.12 -12.96 -1.35
N ASP A 203 9.93 -13.36 -0.91
CA ASP A 203 9.70 -14.08 0.34
C ASP A 203 8.90 -15.36 0.03
N PRO A 204 9.46 -16.56 0.30
CA PRO A 204 8.75 -17.83 0.09
C PRO A 204 7.41 -17.94 0.82
N MET A 205 7.18 -17.19 1.91
CA MET A 205 5.91 -17.20 2.64
C MET A 205 4.75 -16.62 1.84
N LYS A 206 5.01 -15.70 0.92
CA LYS A 206 4.02 -15.13 0.00
C LYS A 206 3.98 -15.77 -1.39
N ALA A 207 4.76 -16.84 -1.60
CA ALA A 207 4.73 -17.59 -2.85
C ALA A 207 3.80 -18.80 -2.74
N TRP A 208 2.94 -19.00 -3.74
CA TRP A 208 2.23 -20.26 -3.96
C TRP A 208 3.21 -21.39 -4.31
N ARG A 209 2.75 -22.65 -4.25
CA ARG A 209 3.66 -23.78 -4.46
C ARG A 209 4.12 -23.85 -5.92
N PRO A 210 5.42 -23.98 -6.19
CA PRO A 210 5.91 -24.14 -7.55
C PRO A 210 5.27 -25.30 -8.33
N GLU A 211 5.10 -26.46 -7.68
CA GLU A 211 4.47 -27.65 -8.26
C GLU A 211 3.05 -27.36 -8.76
N TYR A 212 2.34 -26.49 -8.04
CA TYR A 212 0.97 -26.11 -8.38
C TYR A 212 0.90 -25.13 -9.56
N PHE A 213 1.89 -24.25 -9.74
CA PHE A 213 2.05 -23.53 -11.01
C PHE A 213 2.28 -24.51 -12.17
N GLY A 214 3.11 -25.53 -11.95
CA GLY A 214 3.34 -26.60 -12.94
C GLY A 214 2.07 -27.33 -13.36
N GLN A 215 1.28 -27.77 -12.38
CA GLN A 215 -0.01 -28.44 -12.61
C GLN A 215 -1.02 -27.52 -13.30
N LEU A 216 -1.11 -26.25 -12.89
CA LEU A 216 -1.95 -25.24 -13.54
C LEU A 216 -1.60 -25.11 -15.03
N MET A 217 -0.32 -24.90 -15.34
CA MET A 217 0.15 -24.77 -16.72
C MET A 217 -0.21 -26.02 -17.54
N ALA A 218 -0.06 -27.22 -16.96
CA ALA A 218 -0.40 -28.46 -17.64
C ALA A 218 -1.91 -28.52 -17.96
N HIS A 219 -2.77 -28.24 -16.98
CA HIS A 219 -4.22 -28.21 -17.18
C HIS A 219 -4.64 -27.17 -18.23
N LEU A 220 -4.08 -25.97 -18.19
CA LEU A 220 -4.42 -24.92 -19.16
C LEU A 220 -4.03 -25.31 -20.58
N SER A 221 -2.84 -25.88 -20.77
CA SER A 221 -2.34 -26.31 -22.10
C SER A 221 -2.98 -27.57 -22.66
N GLN A 222 -3.66 -28.36 -21.82
CA GLN A 222 -4.45 -29.50 -22.28
C GLN A 222 -5.78 -29.07 -22.89
N GLU A 223 -6.32 -27.94 -22.45
CA GLU A 223 -7.61 -27.40 -22.88
C GLU A 223 -7.49 -26.45 -24.08
N ARG A 224 -6.40 -25.68 -24.20
CA ARG A 224 -6.20 -24.67 -25.24
C ARG A 224 -4.75 -24.61 -25.72
N ASP A 225 -4.58 -24.10 -26.94
CA ASP A 225 -3.26 -23.80 -27.50
C ASP A 225 -2.66 -22.55 -26.84
N VAL A 226 -1.97 -22.77 -25.72
CA VAL A 226 -1.26 -21.72 -24.97
C VAL A 226 0.22 -22.07 -24.85
N GLY A 227 1.08 -21.05 -24.86
CA GLY A 227 2.47 -21.16 -24.44
C GLY A 227 2.74 -20.34 -23.19
N PHE A 228 3.82 -20.69 -22.50
CA PHE A 228 4.20 -20.09 -21.23
C PHE A 228 5.56 -19.42 -21.33
N VAL A 229 5.64 -18.14 -20.95
CA VAL A 229 6.92 -17.46 -20.73
C VAL A 229 7.19 -17.39 -19.23
N LEU A 230 8.25 -18.08 -18.80
CA LEU A 230 8.62 -18.13 -17.39
C LEU A 230 9.62 -17.02 -17.10
N ILE A 231 9.21 -16.07 -16.28
CA ILE A 231 10.01 -14.91 -15.88
C ILE A 231 10.46 -15.05 -14.42
N GLY A 232 11.47 -14.26 -14.06
CA GLY A 232 12.03 -14.23 -12.71
C GLY A 232 13.52 -13.97 -12.72
N THR A 233 14.06 -13.77 -11.53
CA THR A 233 15.49 -13.59 -11.32
C THR A 233 16.22 -14.94 -11.32
N LYS A 234 17.55 -14.90 -11.48
CA LYS A 234 18.40 -16.09 -11.36
C LYS A 234 18.24 -16.82 -10.01
N LYS A 235 17.91 -16.10 -8.94
CA LYS A 235 17.68 -16.67 -7.60
C LYS A 235 16.41 -17.53 -7.54
N GLU A 236 15.49 -17.37 -8.48
CA GLU A 236 14.20 -18.07 -8.54
C GLU A 236 14.24 -19.31 -9.45
N GLU A 237 15.37 -19.60 -10.10
CA GLU A 237 15.55 -20.80 -10.93
C GLU A 237 15.14 -22.12 -10.24
N PRO A 238 15.44 -22.37 -8.95
CA PRO A 238 15.04 -23.62 -8.31
C PRO A 238 13.52 -23.83 -8.29
N ALA A 239 12.76 -22.78 -7.95
CA ALA A 239 11.30 -22.83 -7.96
C ALA A 239 10.76 -23.09 -9.37
N VAL A 240 11.33 -22.42 -10.37
CA VAL A 240 10.90 -22.63 -11.77
C VAL A 240 11.18 -24.06 -12.24
N LYS A 241 12.32 -24.65 -11.86
CA LYS A 241 12.64 -26.06 -12.17
C LYS A 241 11.62 -27.02 -11.57
N GLU A 242 11.20 -26.79 -10.33
CA GLU A 242 10.17 -27.59 -9.65
C GLU A 242 8.80 -27.48 -10.35
N ALA A 243 8.39 -26.26 -10.73
CA ALA A 243 7.18 -26.05 -11.53
C ALA A 243 7.25 -26.78 -12.89
N LEU A 244 8.38 -26.69 -13.59
CA LEU A 244 8.58 -27.37 -14.87
C LEU A 244 8.58 -28.90 -14.75
N GLN A 245 9.10 -29.44 -13.64
CA GLN A 245 9.02 -30.87 -13.35
C GLN A 245 7.57 -31.31 -13.17
N ALA A 246 6.80 -30.60 -12.34
CA ALA A 246 5.38 -30.89 -12.13
C ALA A 246 4.56 -30.74 -13.42
N TYR A 247 4.86 -29.74 -14.25
CA TYR A 247 4.25 -29.54 -15.56
C TYR A 247 4.43 -30.76 -16.48
N ARG A 248 5.65 -31.31 -16.54
CA ARG A 248 5.95 -32.51 -17.35
C ARG A 248 5.26 -33.76 -16.79
N GLN A 249 5.27 -33.93 -15.47
CA GLN A 249 4.60 -35.05 -14.80
C GLN A 249 3.08 -35.04 -15.04
N ALA A 250 2.48 -33.85 -15.09
CA ALA A 250 1.07 -33.65 -15.40
C ALA A 250 0.75 -33.67 -16.91
N VAL A 251 1.71 -34.04 -17.77
CA VAL A 251 1.54 -34.18 -19.23
C VAL A 251 1.14 -32.86 -19.91
N GLY A 252 1.79 -31.77 -19.54
CA GLY A 252 1.61 -30.46 -20.19
C GLY A 252 2.05 -30.45 -21.68
N LYS A 253 1.32 -29.71 -22.51
CA LYS A 253 1.46 -29.73 -23.99
C LYS A 253 1.87 -28.40 -24.63
N GLY A 254 1.79 -27.32 -23.88
CA GLY A 254 2.10 -25.96 -24.32
C GLY A 254 3.59 -25.71 -24.53
N VAL A 255 3.89 -24.74 -25.40
CA VAL A 255 5.25 -24.24 -25.65
C VAL A 255 5.80 -23.59 -24.38
N LEU A 256 7.09 -23.82 -24.09
CA LEU A 256 7.78 -23.22 -22.96
C LEU A 256 8.86 -22.26 -23.45
N CYS A 257 8.82 -21.02 -22.99
CA CYS A 257 9.84 -20.00 -23.20
C CYS A 257 10.49 -19.66 -21.86
N GLU A 258 11.80 -19.89 -21.74
CA GLU A 258 12.55 -19.66 -20.49
C GLU A 258 13.23 -18.28 -20.52
N ALA A 259 12.75 -17.35 -19.70
CA ALA A 259 13.30 -15.99 -19.56
C ALA A 259 13.93 -15.72 -18.18
N VAL A 260 13.85 -16.69 -17.26
CA VAL A 260 14.37 -16.61 -15.88
C VAL A 260 15.86 -16.30 -15.88
N GLY A 261 16.25 -15.19 -15.25
CA GLY A 261 17.66 -14.77 -15.15
C GLY A 261 18.33 -14.39 -16.48
N LYS A 262 17.57 -14.32 -17.58
CA LYS A 262 18.06 -14.04 -18.94
C LYS A 262 17.60 -12.70 -19.50
N THR A 263 16.85 -11.94 -18.73
CA THR A 263 16.19 -10.70 -19.14
C THR A 263 16.44 -9.58 -18.15
N SER A 264 16.56 -8.37 -18.67
CA SER A 264 16.52 -7.12 -17.92
C SER A 264 15.08 -6.72 -17.62
N VAL A 265 14.89 -5.74 -16.73
CA VAL A 265 13.55 -5.25 -16.39
C VAL A 265 12.78 -4.67 -17.60
N PRO A 266 13.36 -3.78 -18.43
CA PRO A 266 12.67 -3.30 -19.64
C PRO A 266 12.25 -4.44 -20.58
N GLU A 267 13.09 -5.47 -20.72
CA GLU A 267 12.79 -6.67 -21.50
C GLU A 267 11.63 -7.49 -20.90
N VAL A 268 11.56 -7.63 -19.56
CA VAL A 268 10.41 -8.28 -18.89
C VAL A 268 9.12 -7.50 -19.17
N VAL A 269 9.13 -6.16 -19.06
CA VAL A 269 7.96 -5.34 -19.35
C VAL A 269 7.50 -5.53 -20.80
N ALA A 270 8.44 -5.60 -21.75
CA ALA A 270 8.15 -5.85 -23.16
C ALA A 270 7.58 -7.27 -23.41
N LEU A 271 8.11 -8.30 -22.74
CA LEU A 271 7.56 -9.66 -22.80
C LEU A 271 6.13 -9.71 -22.26
N LEU A 272 5.88 -9.07 -21.13
CA LEU A 272 4.56 -9.01 -20.51
C LEU A 272 3.54 -8.36 -21.46
N GLN A 273 3.92 -7.30 -22.18
CA GLN A 273 3.06 -6.63 -23.15
C GLN A 273 2.65 -7.53 -24.34
N GLN A 274 3.44 -8.55 -24.67
CA GLN A 274 3.08 -9.53 -25.72
C GLN A 274 2.18 -10.66 -25.20
N CYS A 275 2.01 -10.79 -23.88
CA CYS A 275 1.20 -11.84 -23.26
C CYS A 275 -0.26 -11.44 -23.12
N GLN A 276 -1.16 -12.43 -23.18
CA GLN A 276 -2.61 -12.23 -23.02
C GLN A 276 -3.06 -12.46 -21.57
N LEU A 277 -2.19 -13.01 -20.73
CA LEU A 277 -2.44 -13.24 -19.31
C LEU A 277 -1.11 -13.37 -18.56
N MET A 278 -1.09 -12.96 -17.29
CA MET A 278 -0.05 -13.28 -16.34
C MET A 278 -0.63 -14.04 -15.14
N VAL A 279 0.01 -15.14 -14.74
CA VAL A 279 -0.28 -15.84 -13.48
C VAL A 279 0.91 -15.67 -12.53
N THR A 280 0.68 -15.16 -11.33
CA THR A 280 1.78 -14.74 -10.45
C THR A 280 1.39 -14.72 -8.97
N ASN A 281 2.40 -14.67 -8.10
CA ASN A 281 2.27 -14.25 -6.71
C ASN A 281 2.25 -12.71 -6.60
N ASP A 282 2.16 -12.16 -5.39
CA ASP A 282 2.33 -10.71 -5.17
C ASP A 282 3.82 -10.30 -5.26
N THR A 283 4.22 -9.82 -6.45
CA THR A 283 5.61 -9.53 -6.83
C THR A 283 5.71 -8.31 -7.75
N GLY A 284 6.90 -7.70 -7.85
CA GLY A 284 7.14 -6.55 -8.74
C GLY A 284 6.66 -6.75 -10.20
N PRO A 285 6.94 -7.89 -10.85
CA PRO A 285 6.44 -8.18 -12.19
C PRO A 285 4.92 -8.15 -12.35
N MET A 286 4.15 -8.39 -11.28
CA MET A 286 2.70 -8.22 -11.30
C MET A 286 2.30 -6.79 -11.66
N HIS A 287 2.94 -5.80 -11.04
CA HIS A 287 2.66 -4.39 -11.31
C HIS A 287 3.12 -3.96 -12.70
N MET A 288 4.17 -4.58 -13.23
CA MET A 288 4.59 -4.39 -14.62
C MET A 288 3.51 -4.84 -15.60
N ALA A 289 2.93 -6.02 -15.38
CA ALA A 289 1.86 -6.55 -16.22
C ALA A 289 0.63 -5.63 -16.19
N VAL A 290 0.25 -5.13 -15.01
CA VAL A 290 -0.78 -4.08 -14.88
C VAL A 290 -0.41 -2.86 -15.73
N GLY A 291 0.83 -2.39 -15.63
CA GLY A 291 1.34 -1.22 -16.35
C GLY A 291 1.31 -1.33 -17.88
N VAL A 292 1.41 -2.55 -18.43
CA VAL A 292 1.29 -2.81 -19.87
C VAL A 292 -0.06 -3.42 -20.26
N LYS A 293 -1.04 -3.37 -19.35
CA LYS A 293 -2.44 -3.81 -19.56
C LYS A 293 -2.59 -5.31 -19.82
N THR A 294 -1.64 -6.12 -19.39
CA THR A 294 -1.75 -7.59 -19.40
C THR A 294 -2.62 -8.03 -18.24
N PRO A 295 -3.75 -8.74 -18.47
CA PRO A 295 -4.60 -9.27 -17.41
C PRO A 295 -3.79 -10.13 -16.42
N VAL A 296 -4.08 -9.99 -15.14
CA VAL A 296 -3.32 -10.66 -14.06
C VAL A 296 -4.25 -11.58 -13.30
N VAL A 297 -3.79 -12.80 -13.00
CA VAL A 297 -4.38 -13.70 -12.01
C VAL A 297 -3.35 -13.85 -10.88
N ASN A 298 -3.61 -13.16 -9.76
CA ASN A 298 -2.73 -13.08 -8.60
C ASN A 298 -3.09 -14.10 -7.51
N MET A 299 -2.11 -14.87 -7.06
CA MET A 299 -2.22 -15.76 -5.90
C MET A 299 -1.84 -14.99 -4.62
N SER A 300 -2.84 -14.56 -3.88
CA SER A 300 -2.66 -13.78 -2.64
C SER A 300 -2.60 -14.72 -1.42
N VAL A 301 -1.41 -15.24 -1.11
CA VAL A 301 -1.19 -16.17 0.01
C VAL A 301 -0.26 -15.59 1.09
N GLY A 302 -0.27 -16.20 2.28
CA GLY A 302 0.59 -15.82 3.40
C GLY A 302 0.18 -14.49 4.04
N HIS A 303 1.14 -13.58 4.21
CA HIS A 303 0.93 -12.27 4.83
C HIS A 303 0.43 -11.20 3.85
N VAL A 304 0.29 -11.54 2.56
CA VAL A 304 -0.18 -10.65 1.51
C VAL A 304 -1.65 -10.33 1.71
N ASP A 305 -1.98 -9.04 1.71
CA ASP A 305 -3.34 -8.55 1.58
C ASP A 305 -3.46 -7.83 0.24
N PHE A 306 -4.19 -8.44 -0.70
CA PHE A 306 -4.40 -7.89 -2.04
C PHE A 306 -5.08 -6.52 -2.03
N ARG A 307 -5.76 -6.13 -0.94
CA ARG A 307 -6.34 -4.79 -0.83
C ARG A 307 -5.27 -3.71 -0.70
N GLU A 308 -4.10 -4.06 -0.20
CA GLU A 308 -2.96 -3.17 -0.03
C GLU A 308 -2.14 -3.09 -1.32
N THR A 309 -1.77 -4.25 -1.88
CA THR A 309 -0.77 -4.37 -2.96
C THR A 309 -1.24 -5.18 -4.16
N GLY A 310 -2.50 -5.62 -4.22
CA GLY A 310 -3.00 -6.41 -5.35
C GLY A 310 -2.96 -5.65 -6.69
N PRO A 311 -3.18 -6.35 -7.82
CA PRO A 311 -3.12 -5.76 -9.15
C PRO A 311 -4.20 -4.69 -9.30
N PHE A 312 -3.77 -3.46 -9.57
CA PHE A 312 -4.60 -2.27 -9.47
C PHE A 312 -5.43 -2.03 -10.74
N GLY A 313 -6.74 -1.82 -10.56
CA GLY A 313 -7.64 -1.46 -11.65
C GLY A 313 -8.43 -2.64 -12.26
N PRO A 314 -9.25 -2.38 -13.28
CA PRO A 314 -10.13 -3.37 -13.90
C PRO A 314 -9.36 -4.40 -14.75
N GLY A 315 -9.94 -5.60 -14.90
CA GLY A 315 -9.39 -6.66 -15.75
C GLY A 315 -8.36 -7.57 -15.06
N HIS A 316 -8.11 -7.35 -13.77
CA HIS A 316 -7.22 -8.19 -12.96
C HIS A 316 -8.01 -8.99 -11.93
N TRP A 317 -7.50 -10.15 -11.56
CA TRP A 317 -8.15 -11.14 -10.72
C TRP A 317 -7.25 -11.54 -9.57
N VAL A 318 -7.85 -11.73 -8.40
CA VAL A 318 -7.15 -12.17 -7.20
C VAL A 318 -7.81 -13.43 -6.67
N VAL A 319 -6.98 -14.40 -6.32
CA VAL A 319 -7.40 -15.60 -5.60
C VAL A 319 -6.76 -15.58 -4.22
N GLN A 320 -7.60 -15.60 -3.19
CA GLN A 320 -7.18 -15.61 -1.79
C GLN A 320 -7.78 -16.83 -1.10
N PRO A 321 -7.02 -17.55 -0.26
CA PRO A 321 -7.59 -18.64 0.52
C PRO A 321 -8.62 -18.12 1.54
N ASP A 322 -9.68 -18.89 1.74
CA ASP A 322 -10.62 -18.70 2.83
C ASP A 322 -10.11 -19.46 4.06
N ILE A 323 -9.42 -18.74 4.95
CA ILE A 323 -8.81 -19.28 6.16
C ILE A 323 -8.74 -18.20 7.24
N THR A 324 -8.95 -18.58 8.50
CA THR A 324 -9.06 -17.66 9.63
C THR A 324 -7.74 -16.98 10.03
N CYS A 325 -6.59 -17.58 9.71
CA CYS A 325 -5.29 -17.02 10.03
C CYS A 325 -4.73 -16.06 8.95
N GLY A 326 -5.44 -15.91 7.83
CA GLY A 326 -5.00 -15.15 6.65
C GLY A 326 -5.82 -13.88 6.42
N PRO A 327 -5.20 -12.78 5.95
CA PRO A 327 -3.76 -12.59 5.77
C PRO A 327 -3.03 -12.58 7.13
N CYS A 328 -1.91 -13.30 7.23
CA CYS A 328 -1.17 -13.38 8.49
C CYS A 328 -0.31 -12.11 8.74
N GLY A 329 0.12 -11.91 9.98
CA GLY A 329 1.06 -10.83 10.31
C GLY A 329 2.47 -11.13 9.81
N PHE A 330 3.24 -10.09 9.48
CA PHE A 330 4.62 -10.22 8.97
C PHE A 330 5.56 -10.98 9.92
N ASP A 331 5.37 -10.85 11.24
CA ASP A 331 6.21 -11.47 12.27
C ASP A 331 5.76 -12.89 12.67
N LYS A 332 4.79 -13.47 11.96
CA LYS A 332 4.23 -14.80 12.31
C LYS A 332 4.94 -15.90 11.53
N VAL A 333 5.60 -16.81 12.26
CA VAL A 333 6.10 -18.07 11.69
C VAL A 333 4.92 -19.02 11.46
N CYS A 334 4.73 -19.47 10.22
CA CYS A 334 3.62 -20.36 9.87
C CYS A 334 4.03 -21.84 10.03
N PRO A 335 3.25 -22.67 10.74
CA PRO A 335 3.61 -24.07 10.95
C PRO A 335 3.06 -25.04 9.87
N HIS A 336 2.11 -24.63 9.03
CA HIS A 336 1.38 -25.56 8.16
C HIS A 336 1.31 -25.16 6.67
N HIS A 337 1.42 -23.87 6.32
CA HIS A 337 1.25 -23.36 4.95
C HIS A 337 -0.04 -23.77 4.20
N ALA A 338 -1.04 -24.31 4.92
CA ALA A 338 -2.35 -24.73 4.39
C ALA A 338 -3.05 -23.71 3.47
N CYS A 339 -2.80 -22.40 3.64
CA CYS A 339 -3.31 -21.37 2.76
C CYS A 339 -2.91 -21.57 1.29
N LYS A 340 -1.74 -22.16 1.03
CA LYS A 340 -1.27 -22.49 -0.32
C LYS A 340 -1.98 -23.71 -0.90
N ASP A 341 -2.39 -24.65 -0.04
CA ASP A 341 -3.05 -25.92 -0.41
C ASP A 341 -4.55 -25.76 -0.70
N HIS A 342 -5.15 -24.66 -0.24
CA HIS A 342 -6.55 -24.35 -0.52
C HIS A 342 -6.78 -23.92 -1.97
N ILE A 343 -5.77 -23.34 -2.62
CA ILE A 343 -5.84 -22.91 -4.01
C ILE A 343 -5.55 -24.13 -4.91
N ILE A 344 -6.56 -24.57 -5.64
CA ILE A 344 -6.52 -25.81 -6.44
C ILE A 344 -6.13 -25.48 -7.90
N PRO A 345 -5.05 -26.07 -8.46
CA PRO A 345 -4.56 -25.72 -9.81
C PRO A 345 -5.58 -25.78 -10.93
N GLN A 346 -6.49 -26.76 -10.89
CA GLN A 346 -7.54 -26.93 -11.89
C GLN A 346 -8.55 -25.78 -11.88
N GLU A 347 -8.92 -25.28 -10.69
CA GLU A 347 -9.84 -24.14 -10.55
C GLU A 347 -9.21 -22.86 -11.10
N ILE A 348 -7.91 -22.70 -10.87
CA ILE A 348 -7.16 -21.55 -11.37
C ILE A 348 -6.95 -21.64 -12.88
N ALA A 349 -6.71 -22.83 -13.44
CA ALA A 349 -6.64 -23.02 -14.89
C ALA A 349 -7.98 -22.67 -15.57
N ALA A 350 -9.10 -23.06 -14.96
CA ALA A 350 -10.43 -22.66 -15.45
C ALA A 350 -10.67 -21.15 -15.34
N LEU A 351 -10.19 -20.49 -14.29
CA LEU A 351 -10.20 -19.03 -14.20
C LEU A 351 -9.34 -18.39 -15.29
N CYS A 352 -8.16 -18.94 -15.57
CA CYS A 352 -7.30 -18.45 -16.66
C CYS A 352 -8.00 -18.54 -18.02
N LEU A 353 -8.72 -19.64 -18.30
CA LEU A 353 -9.55 -19.75 -19.50
C LEU A 353 -10.63 -18.68 -19.56
N HIS A 354 -11.29 -18.37 -18.43
CA HIS A 354 -12.27 -17.29 -18.37
C HIS A 354 -11.65 -15.92 -18.70
N VAL A 355 -10.49 -15.61 -18.10
CA VAL A 355 -9.78 -14.34 -18.32
C VAL A 355 -9.28 -14.21 -19.76
N LEU A 356 -8.87 -15.31 -20.39
CA LEU A 356 -8.50 -15.35 -21.81
C LEU A 356 -9.70 -15.23 -22.77
N GLY A 357 -10.94 -15.18 -22.26
CA GLY A 357 -12.15 -15.18 -23.08
C GLY A 357 -12.46 -16.54 -23.73
N GLU A 358 -11.81 -17.61 -23.26
CA GLU A 358 -11.90 -18.98 -23.80
C GLU A 358 -12.86 -19.86 -22.97
N GLY A 359 -13.55 -19.28 -21.97
CA GLY A 359 -14.49 -19.98 -21.09
C GLY A 359 -15.37 -19.04 -20.24
N THR A 360 -16.36 -19.62 -19.58
CA THR A 360 -17.21 -18.91 -18.60
C THR A 360 -16.54 -18.88 -17.23
N LEU A 361 -16.93 -17.94 -16.36
CA LEU A 361 -16.47 -17.90 -14.98
C LEU A 361 -16.80 -19.25 -14.29
N PRO A 362 -15.79 -19.99 -13.79
CA PRO A 362 -16.03 -21.31 -13.23
C PRO A 362 -16.68 -21.20 -11.84
N LYS A 363 -17.18 -22.33 -11.35
CA LYS A 363 -17.52 -22.49 -9.93
C LYS A 363 -16.25 -22.87 -9.18
N PHE A 364 -16.09 -22.28 -7.99
CA PHE A 364 -14.93 -22.50 -7.13
C PHE A 364 -15.32 -23.27 -5.88
N SER A 365 -14.37 -23.99 -5.31
CA SER A 365 -14.50 -24.57 -3.98
C SER A 365 -14.71 -23.49 -2.91
N SER A 366 -15.35 -23.87 -1.80
CA SER A 366 -15.54 -22.98 -0.65
C SER A 366 -14.26 -22.68 0.12
N LYS A 367 -13.09 -23.14 -0.36
CA LYS A 367 -11.79 -22.94 0.30
C LYS A 367 -11.06 -21.68 -0.17
N ILE A 368 -11.59 -21.00 -1.19
CA ILE A 368 -11.01 -19.79 -1.76
C ILE A 368 -12.06 -18.72 -1.95
N ARG A 369 -11.59 -17.49 -2.04
CA ARG A 369 -12.32 -16.31 -2.42
C ARG A 369 -11.68 -15.77 -3.69
N VAL A 370 -12.51 -15.42 -4.66
CA VAL A 370 -12.07 -14.89 -5.96
C VAL A 370 -12.61 -13.49 -6.11
N TYR A 371 -11.73 -12.55 -6.42
CA TYR A 371 -12.05 -11.15 -6.58
C TYR A 371 -11.66 -10.67 -7.97
N GLU A 372 -12.40 -9.70 -8.48
CA GLU A 372 -12.09 -8.97 -9.70
C GLU A 372 -11.81 -7.51 -9.34
N GLY A 373 -10.72 -6.96 -9.87
CA GLY A 373 -10.38 -5.55 -9.77
C GLY A 373 -11.39 -4.69 -10.53
N THR A 374 -11.72 -3.53 -9.97
CA THR A 374 -12.63 -2.55 -10.57
C THR A 374 -12.35 -1.15 -10.01
N ILE A 375 -13.20 -0.19 -10.36
CA ILE A 375 -13.12 1.20 -9.92
C ILE A 375 -14.40 1.52 -9.18
N ASP A 376 -14.28 2.14 -8.01
CA ASP A 376 -15.44 2.54 -7.23
C ASP A 376 -16.02 3.90 -7.66
N LYS A 377 -17.13 4.29 -7.03
CA LYS A 377 -17.84 5.53 -7.39
C LYS A 377 -17.06 6.81 -7.04
N ASP A 378 -16.07 6.74 -6.15
CA ASP A 378 -15.16 7.86 -5.86
C ASP A 378 -13.89 7.82 -6.70
N GLN A 379 -13.84 6.97 -7.73
CA GLN A 379 -12.73 6.87 -8.66
C GLN A 379 -11.44 6.31 -8.03
N LEU A 380 -11.59 5.42 -7.05
CA LEU A 380 -10.49 4.68 -6.44
C LEU A 380 -10.53 3.21 -6.89
N GLY A 381 -9.36 2.57 -6.94
CA GLY A 381 -9.26 1.15 -7.26
C GLY A 381 -9.87 0.30 -6.14
N THR A 382 -10.64 -0.72 -6.52
CA THR A 382 -11.26 -1.63 -5.56
C THR A 382 -11.39 -3.04 -6.12
N PHE A 383 -11.89 -3.96 -5.30
CA PHE A 383 -12.07 -5.36 -5.65
C PHE A 383 -13.50 -5.81 -5.32
N VAL A 384 -14.14 -6.50 -6.25
CA VAL A 384 -15.47 -7.09 -6.08
C VAL A 384 -15.34 -8.59 -5.91
N LEU A 385 -15.94 -9.13 -4.85
CA LEU A 385 -16.02 -10.57 -4.62
C LEU A 385 -16.90 -11.22 -5.69
N ARG A 386 -16.33 -12.17 -6.45
CA ARG A 386 -17.02 -12.95 -7.49
C ARG A 386 -17.36 -14.36 -7.02
N SER A 387 -16.60 -14.92 -6.07
CA SER A 387 -16.88 -16.21 -5.46
C SER A 387 -16.30 -16.31 -4.05
N GLY A 388 -16.94 -17.11 -3.19
CA GLY A 388 -16.63 -17.24 -1.76
C GLY A 388 -17.46 -16.33 -0.87
N HIS A 389 -17.06 -16.19 0.40
CA HIS A 389 -17.74 -15.34 1.38
C HIS A 389 -16.72 -14.55 2.21
N GLU A 390 -17.01 -13.29 2.50
CA GLU A 390 -16.22 -12.49 3.44
C GLU A 390 -16.96 -12.33 4.77
N PRO A 391 -16.25 -12.41 5.92
CA PRO A 391 -16.89 -12.25 7.22
C PRO A 391 -17.68 -10.94 7.34
N ASP A 392 -18.94 -11.04 7.74
CA ASP A 392 -19.88 -9.91 7.82
C ASP A 392 -19.32 -8.70 8.57
N LEU A 393 -18.64 -8.93 9.70
CA LEU A 393 -18.01 -7.86 10.49
C LEU A 393 -16.95 -7.11 9.69
N SER A 394 -16.04 -7.82 9.04
CA SER A 394 -14.96 -7.19 8.25
C SER A 394 -15.52 -6.46 7.04
N THR A 395 -16.52 -7.03 6.37
CA THR A 395 -17.19 -6.40 5.23
C THR A 395 -17.88 -5.11 5.64
N TRP A 396 -18.67 -5.14 6.72
CA TRP A 396 -19.41 -3.98 7.21
C TRP A 396 -18.48 -2.87 7.69
N TYR A 397 -17.52 -3.17 8.57
CA TYR A 397 -16.59 -2.16 9.09
C TYR A 397 -15.60 -1.67 8.04
N GLY A 398 -15.18 -2.52 7.10
CA GLY A 398 -14.35 -2.10 5.98
C GLY A 398 -15.05 -1.05 5.13
N ALA A 399 -16.33 -1.25 4.79
CA ALA A 399 -17.13 -0.27 4.06
C ALA A 399 -17.33 1.03 4.87
N TYR A 400 -17.63 0.91 6.17
CA TYR A 400 -17.77 2.06 7.07
C TYR A 400 -16.48 2.89 7.14
N TRP A 401 -15.34 2.26 7.47
CA TRP A 401 -14.06 2.95 7.64
C TRP A 401 -13.52 3.51 6.35
N ARG A 402 -13.67 2.81 5.23
CA ARG A 402 -13.33 3.33 3.91
C ARG A 402 -14.02 4.67 3.68
N ARG A 403 -15.33 4.72 3.88
CA ARG A 403 -16.09 5.96 3.69
C ARG A 403 -15.67 7.02 4.71
N TYR A 404 -15.58 6.65 5.99
CA TYR A 404 -15.20 7.55 7.06
C TYR A 404 -13.87 8.26 6.77
N TRP A 405 -12.82 7.51 6.43
CA TRP A 405 -11.49 8.07 6.17
C TRP A 405 -11.45 8.88 4.89
N TYR A 406 -12.14 8.44 3.84
CA TYR A 406 -12.26 9.24 2.61
C TYR A 406 -12.90 10.60 2.89
N GLU A 407 -14.05 10.63 3.56
CA GLU A 407 -14.74 11.89 3.88
C GLU A 407 -13.92 12.75 4.84
N MET A 408 -13.34 12.15 5.88
CA MET A 408 -12.50 12.84 6.85
C MET A 408 -11.27 13.49 6.22
N PHE A 409 -10.57 12.79 5.33
CA PHE A 409 -9.28 13.27 4.81
C PHE A 409 -9.44 14.15 3.58
N THR A 410 -10.51 14.00 2.80
CA THR A 410 -10.75 14.82 1.61
C THR A 410 -11.66 16.02 1.87
N GLY A 411 -12.48 15.98 2.94
CA GLY A 411 -13.55 16.95 3.17
C GLY A 411 -14.66 16.90 2.11
N ARG A 412 -14.71 15.83 1.30
CA ARG A 412 -15.71 15.58 0.25
C ARG A 412 -16.61 14.43 0.67
N TYR A 413 -17.88 14.48 0.26
CA TYR A 413 -18.78 13.34 0.44
C TYR A 413 -18.38 12.16 -0.44
N SER A 414 -18.39 10.96 0.16
CA SER A 414 -18.21 9.71 -0.56
C SER A 414 -19.46 9.40 -1.39
N LYS A 415 -19.26 9.06 -2.66
CA LYS A 415 -20.30 8.55 -3.57
C LYS A 415 -20.62 7.08 -3.31
N ILE A 416 -19.84 6.40 -2.45
CA ILE A 416 -20.17 5.08 -1.93
C ILE A 416 -21.18 5.21 -0.77
N SER A 417 -22.23 4.39 -0.81
CA SER A 417 -23.26 4.30 0.23
C SER A 417 -22.71 3.76 1.55
N VAL A 418 -23.21 4.28 2.68
CA VAL A 418 -23.00 3.66 4.00
C VAL A 418 -23.67 2.28 4.00
N PRO A 419 -23.13 1.29 4.73
CA PRO A 419 -23.92 0.13 5.14
C PRO A 419 -25.26 0.58 5.76
N THR A 420 -26.38 0.06 5.27
CA THR A 420 -27.74 0.56 5.59
C THR A 420 -28.30 0.10 6.94
N ASN A 421 -27.56 -0.77 7.63
CA ASN A 421 -27.94 -1.39 8.90
C ASN A 421 -26.91 -1.03 9.97
N VAL A 422 -27.32 -1.09 11.23
CA VAL A 422 -26.40 -1.10 12.37
C VAL A 422 -25.32 -2.18 12.21
N PRO A 423 -24.12 -2.02 12.82
CA PRO A 423 -23.07 -3.01 12.73
C PRO A 423 -23.52 -4.39 13.22
N PRO A 424 -23.00 -5.50 12.68
CA PRO A 424 -23.39 -6.86 13.09
C PRO A 424 -23.18 -7.14 14.59
N ASN A 425 -22.23 -6.45 15.23
CA ASN A 425 -21.96 -6.51 16.67
C ASN A 425 -22.49 -5.27 17.43
N HIS A 426 -23.64 -4.73 17.03
CA HIS A 426 -24.22 -3.51 17.65
C HIS A 426 -24.30 -3.56 19.18
N SER A 427 -24.69 -4.69 19.77
CA SER A 427 -24.76 -4.86 21.23
C SER A 427 -23.40 -4.68 21.91
N GLU A 428 -22.32 -5.16 21.30
CA GLU A 428 -20.94 -4.97 21.77
C GLU A 428 -20.55 -3.50 21.72
N VAL A 429 -20.89 -2.79 20.63
CA VAL A 429 -20.62 -1.36 20.47
C VAL A 429 -21.31 -0.55 21.56
N VAL A 430 -22.60 -0.81 21.82
CA VAL A 430 -23.39 -0.14 22.86
C VAL A 430 -22.87 -0.46 24.26
N GLY A 431 -22.48 -1.71 24.51
CA GLY A 431 -21.93 -2.13 25.81
C GLY A 431 -20.55 -1.55 26.11
N LEU A 432 -19.68 -1.43 25.10
CA LEU A 432 -18.32 -0.91 25.24
C LEU A 432 -18.28 0.63 25.41
N TRP A 433 -19.27 1.33 24.85
CA TRP A 433 -19.26 2.79 24.77
C TRP A 433 -19.08 3.52 26.12
N PRO A 434 -19.82 3.21 27.20
CA PRO A 434 -19.68 3.93 28.48
C PRO A 434 -18.26 3.84 29.04
N GLN A 435 -17.65 2.66 28.97
CA GLN A 435 -16.28 2.44 29.45
C GLN A 435 -15.28 3.17 28.57
N PHE A 436 -15.40 3.04 27.24
CA PHE A 436 -14.51 3.72 26.30
C PHE A 436 -14.59 5.24 26.43
N PHE A 437 -15.80 5.80 26.41
CA PHE A 437 -16.00 7.24 26.45
C PHE A 437 -15.54 7.87 27.77
N SER A 438 -15.71 7.16 28.90
CA SER A 438 -15.14 7.56 30.19
C SER A 438 -13.61 7.67 30.13
N GLN A 439 -12.93 6.69 29.51
CA GLN A 439 -11.47 6.75 29.34
C GLN A 439 -11.03 7.93 28.47
N VAL A 440 -11.83 8.29 27.45
CA VAL A 440 -11.56 9.46 26.58
C VAL A 440 -11.77 10.78 27.33
N ASP A 441 -12.80 10.89 28.17
CA ASP A 441 -13.05 12.08 29.00
C ASP A 441 -11.90 12.30 30.00
N VAL A 442 -11.44 11.24 30.69
CA VAL A 442 -10.30 11.30 31.60
C VAL A 442 -9.02 11.71 30.87
N LEU A 443 -8.78 11.16 29.67
CA LEU A 443 -7.64 11.53 28.84
C LEU A 443 -7.63 13.03 28.50
N CYS A 444 -8.79 13.59 28.14
CA CYS A 444 -8.90 15.03 27.85
C CYS A 444 -8.62 15.87 29.11
N GLN A 445 -9.12 15.47 30.27
CA GLN A 445 -8.88 16.17 31.54
C GLN A 445 -7.39 16.15 31.92
N GLN A 446 -6.71 15.02 31.75
CA GLN A 446 -5.28 14.89 32.04
C GLN A 446 -4.42 15.68 31.05
N ALA A 447 -4.78 15.72 29.77
CA ALA A 447 -4.13 16.57 28.78
C ALA A 447 -4.21 18.05 29.18
N GLU A 448 -5.39 18.49 29.63
CA GLU A 448 -5.62 19.85 30.13
C GLU A 448 -4.82 20.16 31.40
N GLU A 449 -4.71 19.19 32.32
CA GLU A 449 -3.87 19.33 33.51
C GLU A 449 -2.39 19.52 33.15
N VAL A 450 -1.86 18.69 32.24
CA VAL A 450 -0.48 18.81 31.74
C VAL A 450 -0.24 20.20 31.13
N ARG A 451 -1.16 20.67 30.27
CA ARG A 451 -1.10 22.01 29.68
C ARG A 451 -1.10 23.11 30.76
N SER A 452 -1.99 23.01 31.74
CA SER A 452 -2.10 23.95 32.86
C SER A 452 -0.80 24.02 33.68
N LEU A 453 -0.15 22.89 33.92
CA LEU A 453 1.13 22.83 34.63
C LEU A 453 2.27 23.44 33.80
N CYS A 454 2.30 23.24 32.48
CA CYS A 454 3.30 23.81 31.58
C CYS A 454 3.23 25.34 31.48
N ARG A 455 2.06 25.94 31.73
CA ARG A 455 1.86 27.41 31.72
C ARG A 455 2.30 28.11 33.02
N LYS A 456 2.63 27.38 34.09
CA LYS A 456 3.03 27.95 35.39
C LYS A 456 4.49 28.41 35.39
N GLN A 457 4.78 29.47 36.12
CA GLN A 457 6.13 30.03 36.32
C GLN A 457 6.42 30.14 37.82
N PRO A 458 7.42 29.41 38.38
CA PRO A 458 8.21 28.37 37.71
C PRO A 458 7.38 27.10 37.41
N VAL A 459 7.80 26.32 36.42
CA VAL A 459 7.13 25.06 36.05
C VAL A 459 7.29 24.04 37.20
N PRO A 460 6.20 23.47 37.75
CA PRO A 460 6.26 22.51 38.85
C PRO A 460 6.68 21.11 38.35
N VAL A 461 7.98 20.92 38.09
CA VAL A 461 8.55 19.75 37.39
C VAL A 461 8.07 18.40 37.93
N LEU A 462 8.05 18.21 39.26
CA LEU A 462 7.61 16.94 39.87
C LEU A 462 6.12 16.65 39.60
N LYS A 463 5.26 17.68 39.68
CA LYS A 463 3.84 17.54 39.37
C LYS A 463 3.62 17.30 37.88
N LEU A 464 4.35 18.01 37.03
CA LEU A 464 4.29 17.83 35.57
C LEU A 464 4.68 16.41 35.16
N LYS A 465 5.79 15.87 35.69
CA LYS A 465 6.22 14.50 35.39
C LYS A 465 5.16 13.47 35.81
N LYS A 466 4.52 13.65 36.97
CA LYS A 466 3.44 12.79 37.43
C LYS A 466 2.22 12.84 36.50
N ALA A 467 1.80 14.05 36.11
CA ALA A 467 0.67 14.24 35.20
C ALA A 467 0.95 13.64 33.81
N GLN A 468 2.17 13.81 33.27
CA GLN A 468 2.59 13.20 32.00
C GLN A 468 2.58 11.67 32.07
N HIS A 469 3.03 11.09 33.19
CA HIS A 469 2.98 9.64 33.40
C HIS A 469 1.53 9.13 33.41
N GLN A 470 0.65 9.81 34.15
CA GLN A 470 -0.77 9.46 34.22
C GLN A 470 -1.45 9.54 32.85
N LEU A 471 -1.17 10.60 32.09
CA LEU A 471 -1.65 10.76 30.71
C LEU A 471 -1.20 9.62 29.79
N LYS A 472 0.07 9.18 29.93
CA LYS A 472 0.60 8.05 29.17
C LYS A 472 -0.09 6.74 29.55
N GLU A 473 -0.24 6.45 30.84
CA GLU A 473 -0.96 5.26 31.32
C GLU A 473 -2.41 5.25 30.84
N GLN A 474 -3.09 6.39 30.91
CA GLN A 474 -4.46 6.55 30.45
C GLN A 474 -4.59 6.28 28.95
N THR A 475 -3.63 6.78 28.15
CA THR A 475 -3.59 6.53 26.71
C THR A 475 -3.39 5.05 26.39
N LEU A 476 -2.53 4.35 27.14
CA LEU A 476 -2.31 2.92 27.00
C LEU A 476 -3.53 2.10 27.43
N ALA A 477 -4.18 2.47 28.53
CA ALA A 477 -5.40 1.80 29.01
C ALA A 477 -6.55 1.94 28.01
N MET A 478 -6.75 3.15 27.47
CA MET A 478 -7.73 3.40 26.40
C MET A 478 -7.43 2.56 25.16
N LYS A 479 -6.16 2.51 24.72
CA LYS A 479 -5.74 1.70 23.57
C LYS A 479 -6.04 0.22 23.77
N GLU A 480 -5.69 -0.34 24.93
CA GLU A 480 -5.90 -1.76 25.20
C GLU A 480 -7.39 -2.11 25.28
N LEU A 481 -8.21 -1.23 25.87
CA LEU A 481 -9.66 -1.40 25.97
C LEU A 481 -10.32 -1.60 24.59
N VAL A 482 -9.89 -0.85 23.58
CA VAL A 482 -10.49 -0.91 22.23
C VAL A 482 -9.64 -1.66 21.22
N ARG A 483 -8.57 -2.36 21.64
CA ARG A 483 -7.62 -3.00 20.73
C ARG A 483 -8.28 -4.00 19.78
N SER A 484 -9.21 -4.82 20.27
CA SER A 484 -9.97 -5.78 19.46
C SER A 484 -11.26 -5.19 18.87
N SER A 485 -11.59 -3.94 19.17
CA SER A 485 -12.84 -3.32 18.73
C SER A 485 -12.72 -2.83 17.28
N TYR A 486 -13.59 -3.35 16.42
CA TYR A 486 -13.71 -2.88 15.04
C TYR A 486 -14.30 -1.45 14.96
N ALA A 487 -15.05 -1.05 15.99
CA ALA A 487 -15.78 0.21 16.07
C ALA A 487 -14.94 1.40 16.56
N PHE A 488 -14.00 1.17 17.49
CA PHE A 488 -13.25 2.26 18.12
C PHE A 488 -11.73 2.10 18.01
N GLY A 489 -11.24 0.90 17.73
CA GLY A 489 -9.82 0.62 17.54
C GLY A 489 -9.16 1.50 16.47
N PRO A 490 -9.71 1.61 15.24
CA PRO A 490 -9.15 2.45 14.20
C PRO A 490 -9.04 3.94 14.59
N LEU A 491 -9.99 4.48 15.36
CA LEU A 491 -9.91 5.86 15.88
C LEU A 491 -8.81 6.03 16.92
N ALA A 492 -8.68 5.07 17.83
CA ALA A 492 -7.66 5.13 18.86
C ALA A 492 -6.25 5.09 18.26
N VAL A 493 -6.04 4.27 17.22
CA VAL A 493 -4.77 4.23 16.48
C VAL A 493 -4.49 5.57 15.79
N ALA A 494 -5.47 6.13 15.08
CA ALA A 494 -5.31 7.43 14.42
C ALA A 494 -5.00 8.56 15.43
N PHE A 495 -5.66 8.59 16.59
CA PHE A 495 -5.37 9.55 17.65
C PHE A 495 -3.95 9.38 18.20
N ILE A 496 -3.51 8.15 18.45
CA ILE A 496 -2.15 7.88 18.91
C ILE A 496 -1.14 8.37 17.85
N ARG A 497 -1.39 8.16 16.56
CA ARG A 497 -0.54 8.70 15.49
C ARG A 497 -0.47 10.23 15.54
N GLU A 498 -1.59 10.91 15.73
CA GLU A 498 -1.63 12.37 15.86
C GLU A 498 -0.79 12.87 17.04
N THR A 499 -0.81 12.18 18.18
CA THR A 499 -0.01 12.57 19.36
C THR A 499 1.49 12.31 19.24
N PHE A 500 1.90 11.42 18.33
CA PHE A 500 3.31 11.26 17.94
C PHE A 500 3.76 12.26 16.86
N ASN A 501 2.83 13.08 16.34
CA ASN A 501 3.06 13.94 15.19
C ASN A 501 2.89 15.43 15.54
N LEU A 502 3.25 15.81 16.77
CA LEU A 502 3.17 17.17 17.28
C LEU A 502 4.41 17.97 16.84
N GLU A 503 4.20 19.22 16.48
CA GLU A 503 5.20 20.12 15.87
C GLU A 503 5.52 21.34 16.74
N GLY A 504 4.82 21.50 17.86
CA GLY A 504 5.03 22.59 18.79
C GLY A 504 6.51 22.71 19.19
N GLN A 505 7.13 23.85 18.89
CA GLN A 505 8.56 24.10 19.18
C GLN A 505 8.84 24.39 20.67
N THR A 506 7.80 24.60 21.47
CA THR A 506 7.90 24.86 22.90
C THR A 506 7.10 23.83 23.68
N LEU A 507 7.46 23.63 24.95
CA LEU A 507 6.70 22.77 25.86
C LEU A 507 5.20 23.13 25.87
N ILE A 508 4.88 24.43 25.88
CA ILE A 508 3.49 24.91 25.83
C ILE A 508 2.85 24.56 24.49
N GLY A 509 3.52 24.84 23.36
CA GLY A 509 3.03 24.53 22.02
C GLY A 509 2.68 23.05 21.83
N MET A 510 3.57 22.15 22.25
CA MET A 510 3.30 20.71 22.21
C MET A 510 2.06 20.32 23.04
N THR A 511 1.89 20.92 24.21
CA THR A 511 0.70 20.65 25.04
C THR A 511 -0.58 21.23 24.47
N GLU A 512 -0.54 22.38 23.76
CA GLU A 512 -1.71 22.90 23.05
C GLU A 512 -2.17 21.93 21.96
N GLU A 513 -1.24 21.48 21.12
CA GLU A 513 -1.54 20.54 20.03
C GLU A 513 -2.05 19.20 20.56
N TYR A 514 -1.46 18.68 21.65
CA TYR A 514 -1.94 17.46 22.30
C TYR A 514 -3.39 17.63 22.81
N VAL A 515 -3.69 18.76 23.46
CA VAL A 515 -5.05 19.06 23.95
C VAL A 515 -6.04 19.17 22.79
N MET A 516 -5.65 19.84 21.70
CA MET A 516 -6.46 19.92 20.48
C MET A 516 -6.73 18.53 19.89
N ALA A 517 -5.71 17.69 19.75
CA ALA A 517 -5.85 16.31 19.27
C ALA A 517 -6.78 15.48 20.18
N SER A 518 -6.67 15.64 21.51
CA SER A 518 -7.51 14.94 22.48
C SER A 518 -8.99 15.31 22.36
N HIS A 519 -9.29 16.62 22.26
CA HIS A 519 -10.67 17.09 22.07
C HIS A 519 -11.23 16.72 20.69
N ALA A 520 -10.40 16.73 19.64
CA ALA A 520 -10.79 16.26 18.31
C ALA A 520 -11.14 14.77 18.34
N PHE A 521 -10.29 13.95 18.97
CA PHE A 521 -10.54 12.52 19.17
C PHE A 521 -11.83 12.25 19.94
N ARG A 522 -12.06 12.97 21.05
CA ARG A 522 -13.31 12.90 21.81
C ARG A 522 -14.54 13.19 20.95
N THR A 523 -14.45 14.19 20.09
CA THR A 523 -15.57 14.57 19.23
C THR A 523 -15.81 13.52 18.13
N ARG A 524 -14.74 13.01 17.52
CA ARG A 524 -14.79 11.91 16.55
C ARG A 524 -15.37 10.63 17.17
N ALA A 525 -15.01 10.31 18.41
CA ALA A 525 -15.56 9.17 19.15
C ALA A 525 -17.08 9.28 19.33
N LYS A 526 -17.60 10.44 19.75
CA LYS A 526 -19.05 10.68 19.87
C LYS A 526 -19.79 10.54 18.55
N LEU A 527 -19.24 11.14 17.49
CA LEU A 527 -19.86 11.07 16.17
C LEU A 527 -19.92 9.62 15.68
N THR A 528 -18.81 8.90 15.81
CA THR A 528 -18.71 7.48 15.44
C THR A 528 -19.74 6.66 16.21
N PHE A 529 -19.80 6.80 17.54
CA PHE A 529 -20.83 6.09 18.31
C PHE A 529 -22.25 6.43 17.87
N ARG A 530 -22.56 7.70 17.60
CA ARG A 530 -23.89 8.09 17.11
C ARG A 530 -24.24 7.41 15.79
N GLN A 531 -23.30 7.38 14.84
CA GLN A 531 -23.50 6.69 13.55
C GLN A 531 -23.67 5.18 13.73
N LEU A 532 -22.84 4.55 14.57
CA LEU A 532 -22.89 3.12 14.83
C LEU A 532 -24.13 2.69 15.65
N SER A 533 -24.67 3.56 16.51
CA SER A 533 -25.77 3.23 17.42
C SER A 533 -27.16 3.53 16.87
N GLN A 534 -27.32 4.53 16.00
CA GLN A 534 -28.65 5.07 15.62
C GLN A 534 -29.08 4.81 14.17
N ASN A 535 -28.39 3.96 13.40
CA ASN A 535 -28.62 3.80 11.95
C ASN A 535 -28.78 5.15 11.21
N SER A 536 -28.00 6.15 11.62
CA SER A 536 -28.12 7.52 11.10
C SER A 536 -27.03 7.78 10.06
N PRO A 537 -27.39 8.03 8.80
CA PRO A 537 -26.42 8.37 7.75
C PRO A 537 -25.99 9.84 7.82
N GLU A 538 -26.07 10.50 8.98
CA GLU A 538 -25.73 11.92 9.09
C GLU A 538 -24.28 12.17 8.63
N PRO A 539 -24.08 13.10 7.66
CA PRO A 539 -22.79 13.63 7.25
C PRO A 539 -21.80 13.89 8.39
N ILE A 540 -20.53 13.54 8.19
CA ILE A 540 -19.43 14.06 9.01
C ILE A 540 -19.31 15.58 8.71
N ARG A 541 -19.91 16.44 9.56
CA ARG A 541 -19.98 17.91 9.35
C ARG A 541 -18.59 18.57 9.29
N ARG A 542 -18.42 19.49 8.33
CA ARG A 542 -17.21 20.31 8.07
C ARG A 542 -16.61 21.05 9.29
N GLU A 543 -17.37 21.28 10.35
CA GLU A 543 -16.92 21.98 11.55
C GLU A 543 -15.87 21.20 12.37
N LEU A 544 -15.74 19.88 12.16
CA LEU A 544 -14.72 19.03 12.80
C LEU A 544 -13.31 19.16 12.17
N TYR A 545 -13.19 19.89 11.06
CA TYR A 545 -12.02 19.86 10.17
C TYR A 545 -11.10 21.08 10.32
N ALA A 546 -11.52 22.11 11.06
CA ALA A 546 -10.78 23.38 11.16
C ALA A 546 -9.57 23.35 12.12
N GLY A 547 -9.31 22.23 12.80
CA GLY A 547 -8.30 22.16 13.86
C GLY A 547 -6.91 21.64 13.47
N SER A 548 -6.71 21.12 12.26
CA SER A 548 -5.46 20.41 11.92
C SER A 548 -5.05 20.45 10.44
N ILE A 549 -5.59 21.40 9.66
CA ILE A 549 -5.12 21.71 8.31
C ILE A 549 -4.45 23.07 8.36
N GLY A 550 -3.14 23.04 8.55
CA GLY A 550 -2.20 24.16 8.42
C GLY A 550 -0.91 23.62 7.83
#